data_AF-A0A956IJH2-F1
#
_entry.id   AF-A0A956IJH2-F1
#
_cell.length_a   1.000
_cell.length_b   1.000
_cell.length_c   1.000
_cell.angle_alpha   90.00
_cell.angle_beta   90.00
_cell.angle_gamma   90.00
#
_symmetry.space_group_name_H-M   'P 1'
#
loop_
_entity.id
_entity.type
_entity.pdbx_description
1 polymer ?
#
loop_
_entity_poly.entity_id
_entity_poly.type
_entity_poly.pdbx_seq_one_letter_code
_entity_poly.pdbx_strand_id
1 'polypeptide(L)'
;PRKAHVGEPLRILVAAQDDLGPTEIAVRGPDGAWQRPPVERRGGPPHGFWTEIEEPAFGRHRILVGDGQRVAACAEVDVYEEGDRLQANQGRVWTPHRKWTRGIENVYALFIERLFDHPLDDRTWPNLTELLADRSHNLLYGYLGQGEEEKLALQPDCADLPYFLRAYYAWKLRLPFAYRHCNRGFEGKAPYCDREVHDNLATIDGVGTEVGAFGEFARNNVANGVHSG
;
A
#
# COMPACT_ATOMS: atom_id res chain seq x y z
N PRO A 1 4.49 -8.94 -3.06
CA PRO A 1 3.18 -9.33 -3.66
C PRO A 1 2.18 -9.76 -2.57
N ARG A 2 0.87 -9.66 -2.85
CA ARG A 2 -0.24 -10.05 -1.96
C ARG A 2 -0.24 -11.55 -1.71
N LYS A 3 -0.05 -12.31 -2.78
CA LYS A 3 0.27 -13.74 -2.77
C LYS A 3 1.73 -13.90 -3.16
N ALA A 4 2.58 -14.18 -2.17
CA ALA A 4 3.99 -14.43 -2.40
C ALA A 4 4.16 -15.65 -3.30
N HIS A 5 4.99 -15.56 -4.33
CA HIS A 5 5.22 -16.64 -5.25
C HIS A 5 6.64 -16.59 -5.81
N VAL A 6 7.11 -17.71 -6.34
CA VAL A 6 8.40 -17.78 -7.03
C VAL A 6 8.39 -16.88 -8.27
N GLY A 7 9.54 -16.30 -8.62
CA GLY A 7 9.66 -15.40 -9.77
C GLY A 7 9.42 -13.92 -9.45
N GLU A 8 8.95 -13.58 -8.24
CA GLU A 8 8.92 -12.22 -7.73
C GLU A 8 9.59 -12.12 -6.35
N PRO A 9 10.24 -10.98 -6.02
CA PRO A 9 10.82 -10.79 -4.71
C PRO A 9 9.80 -10.85 -3.56
N LEU A 10 10.18 -11.53 -2.48
CA LEU A 10 9.47 -11.48 -1.22
C LEU A 10 9.89 -10.21 -0.46
N ARG A 11 9.03 -9.20 -0.50
CA ARG A 11 9.16 -7.95 0.28
C ARG A 11 8.66 -8.14 1.71
N ILE A 12 9.49 -7.78 2.68
CA ILE A 12 9.18 -7.82 4.11
C ILE A 12 9.21 -6.40 4.65
N LEU A 13 8.07 -5.93 5.15
CA LEU A 13 7.92 -4.61 5.77
C LEU A 13 7.65 -4.78 7.26
N VAL A 14 8.40 -4.07 8.09
CA VAL A 14 8.27 -4.10 9.54
C VAL A 14 8.13 -2.67 10.06
N ALA A 15 7.12 -2.45 10.90
CA ALA A 15 6.93 -1.20 11.61
C ALA A 15 6.95 -1.45 13.12
N ALA A 16 7.72 -0.66 13.86
CA ALA A 16 7.79 -0.70 15.31
C ALA A 16 7.43 0.66 15.90
N GLN A 17 6.77 0.68 17.06
CA GLN A 17 6.49 1.94 17.77
C GLN A 17 7.72 2.42 18.53
N ASP A 18 8.46 1.48 19.10
CA ASP A 18 9.68 1.74 19.86
C ASP A 18 10.90 1.49 18.99
N ASP A 19 12.01 2.15 19.33
CA ASP A 19 13.29 1.88 18.71
C ASP A 19 13.78 0.48 19.12
N LEU A 20 13.91 -0.42 18.14
CA LEU A 20 14.39 -1.78 18.37
C LEU A 20 15.92 -1.86 18.54
N GLY A 21 16.64 -0.77 18.30
CA GLY A 21 18.10 -0.74 18.25
C GLY A 21 18.65 -1.32 16.94
N PRO A 22 19.85 -1.94 16.94
CA PRO A 22 20.32 -2.72 15.81
C PRO A 22 19.29 -3.82 15.46
N THR A 23 18.86 -3.86 14.20
CA THR A 23 17.81 -4.79 13.75
C THR A 23 18.25 -5.50 12.47
N GLU A 24 18.17 -6.81 12.51
CA GLU A 24 18.25 -7.73 11.38
C GLU A 24 16.87 -8.33 11.08
N ILE A 25 16.67 -8.69 9.82
CA ILE A 25 15.54 -9.51 9.37
C ILE A 25 16.13 -10.82 8.87
N ALA A 26 15.93 -11.90 9.64
CA ALA A 26 16.39 -13.23 9.28
C ALA A 26 15.22 -14.04 8.70
N VAL A 27 15.43 -14.64 7.53
CA VAL A 27 14.41 -15.41 6.82
C VAL A 27 14.89 -16.86 6.69
N ARG A 28 14.13 -17.81 7.25
CA ARG A 28 14.38 -19.23 7.08
C ARG A 28 13.52 -19.79 5.97
N GLY A 29 14.16 -20.36 4.95
CA GLY A 29 13.50 -21.04 3.86
C GLY A 29 13.00 -22.46 4.24
N PRO A 30 12.27 -23.11 3.33
CA PRO A 30 11.74 -24.47 3.51
C PRO A 30 12.84 -25.55 3.54
N ASP A 31 14.01 -25.27 2.96
CA ASP A 31 15.22 -26.09 3.06
C ASP A 31 15.88 -26.01 4.46
N GLY A 32 15.38 -25.11 5.31
CA GLY A 32 15.88 -24.85 6.65
C GLY A 32 17.05 -23.86 6.71
N ALA A 33 17.55 -23.36 5.58
CA ALA A 33 18.64 -22.39 5.51
C ALA A 33 18.17 -20.99 5.91
N TRP A 34 19.06 -20.22 6.53
CA TRP A 34 18.81 -18.84 6.95
C TRP A 34 19.45 -17.84 5.98
N GLN A 35 18.65 -16.90 5.50
CA GLN A 35 19.08 -15.73 4.74
C GLN A 35 19.00 -14.48 5.64
N ARG A 36 19.96 -13.57 5.50
CA ARG A 36 20.04 -12.29 6.23
C ARG A 36 20.35 -11.18 5.24
N PRO A 37 19.37 -10.78 4.41
CA PRO A 37 19.56 -9.70 3.45
C PRO A 37 19.83 -8.36 4.17
N PRO A 38 20.46 -7.38 3.48
CA PRO A 38 20.61 -6.03 4.01
C PRO A 38 19.26 -5.41 4.34
N VAL A 39 19.16 -4.85 5.54
CA VAL A 39 17.93 -4.20 6.00
C VAL A 39 18.05 -2.70 5.81
N GLU A 40 17.11 -2.13 5.07
CA GLU A 40 16.92 -0.69 5.07
C GLU A 40 16.18 -0.25 6.32
N ARG A 41 16.68 0.82 6.95
CA ARG A 41 16.17 1.37 8.20
C ARG A 41 15.71 2.80 7.97
N ARG A 42 14.61 3.16 8.61
CA ARG A 42 14.16 4.55 8.74
C ARG A 42 13.97 4.91 10.21
N GLY A 43 13.98 6.22 10.47
CA GLY A 43 13.76 6.78 11.81
C GLY A 43 12.34 6.48 12.30
N GLY A 44 11.95 7.06 13.43
CA GLY A 44 10.62 6.86 13.97
C GLY A 44 10.25 7.90 15.03
N PRO A 45 9.04 7.77 15.63
CA PRO A 45 8.05 6.70 15.41
C PRO A 45 7.07 6.97 14.23
N PRO A 46 6.59 5.92 13.53
CA PRO A 46 6.99 4.52 13.67
C PRO A 46 8.38 4.29 13.08
N HIS A 47 9.17 3.44 13.74
CA HIS A 47 10.44 2.97 13.20
C HIS A 47 10.19 1.97 12.07
N GLY A 48 10.82 2.20 10.92
CA GLY A 48 10.65 1.39 9.72
C GLY A 48 11.84 0.52 9.40
N PHE A 49 11.56 -0.73 9.00
CA PHE A 49 12.55 -1.65 8.48
C PHE A 49 11.98 -2.39 7.28
N TRP A 50 12.76 -2.55 6.22
CA TRP A 50 12.38 -3.45 5.14
C TRP A 50 13.57 -4.14 4.49
N THR A 51 13.26 -5.24 3.84
CA THR A 51 14.19 -5.98 3.00
C THR A 51 13.43 -6.76 1.93
N GLU A 52 14.16 -7.22 0.93
CA GLU A 52 13.66 -8.18 -0.05
C GLU A 52 14.47 -9.47 0.01
N ILE A 53 13.81 -10.59 -0.29
CA ILE A 53 14.46 -11.81 -0.78
C ILE A 53 14.18 -11.86 -2.27
N GLU A 54 15.21 -11.68 -3.10
CA GLU A 54 15.06 -11.52 -4.55
C GLU A 54 14.43 -12.76 -5.21
N GLU A 55 14.89 -13.94 -4.81
CA GLU A 55 14.44 -15.24 -5.35
C GLU A 55 13.98 -16.14 -4.20
N PRO A 56 12.77 -15.94 -3.65
CA PRO A 56 12.26 -16.78 -2.58
C PRO A 56 11.98 -18.19 -3.09
N ALA A 57 12.34 -19.22 -2.31
CA ALA A 57 12.04 -20.61 -2.65
C ALA A 57 10.53 -20.88 -2.55
N PHE A 58 10.02 -21.88 -3.26
CA PHE A 58 8.65 -22.36 -3.06
C PHE A 58 8.51 -23.02 -1.68
N GLY A 59 7.50 -22.62 -0.90
CA GLY A 59 7.15 -23.21 0.38
C GLY A 59 7.11 -22.21 1.54
N ARG A 60 7.01 -22.74 2.75
CA ARG A 60 6.87 -21.93 3.97
C ARG A 60 8.18 -21.27 4.37
N HIS A 61 8.12 -19.97 4.60
CA HIS A 61 9.22 -19.15 5.13
C HIS A 61 8.89 -18.68 6.54
N ARG A 62 9.89 -18.72 7.42
CA ARG A 62 9.79 -18.14 8.77
C ARG A 62 10.66 -16.89 8.85
N ILE A 63 10.07 -15.78 9.25
CA ILE A 63 10.71 -14.47 9.35
C ILE A 63 10.91 -14.16 10.84
N LEU A 64 12.13 -13.80 11.22
CA LEU A 64 12.47 -13.29 12.55
C LEU A 64 13.02 -11.87 12.42
N VAL A 65 12.57 -10.99 13.32
CA VAL A 65 13.07 -9.61 13.44
C VAL A 65 13.71 -9.46 14.81
N GLY A 66 14.93 -8.91 14.86
CA GLY A 66 15.64 -8.72 16.12
C GLY A 66 17.12 -8.42 15.93
N ASP A 67 17.95 -8.59 16.97
CA ASP A 67 19.40 -8.29 16.93
C ASP A 67 20.27 -9.56 16.87
N GLY A 68 19.67 -10.70 16.51
CA GLY A 68 20.32 -12.01 16.47
C GLY A 68 20.36 -12.74 17.83
N GLN A 69 20.29 -12.02 18.95
CA GLN A 69 20.17 -12.60 20.29
C GLN A 69 18.73 -12.55 20.82
N ARG A 70 18.04 -11.44 20.58
CA ARG A 70 16.65 -11.21 20.95
C ARG A 70 15.77 -11.27 19.71
N VAL A 71 14.62 -11.92 19.84
CA VAL A 71 13.57 -11.90 18.82
C VAL A 71 12.51 -10.90 19.26
N ALA A 72 12.39 -9.80 18.51
CA ALA A 72 11.37 -8.78 18.72
C ALA A 72 10.02 -9.17 18.08
N ALA A 73 10.06 -9.82 16.92
CA ALA A 73 8.87 -10.32 16.23
C ALA A 73 9.17 -11.57 15.39
N CYS A 74 8.12 -12.34 15.10
CA CYS A 74 8.17 -13.53 14.26
C CYS A 74 6.92 -13.58 13.38
N ALA A 75 7.07 -14.00 12.13
CA ALA A 75 5.97 -14.25 11.20
C ALA A 75 6.25 -15.47 10.32
N GLU A 76 5.21 -16.07 9.76
CA GLU A 76 5.31 -17.10 8.72
C GLU A 76 4.61 -16.60 7.45
N VAL A 77 5.17 -16.94 6.30
CA VAL A 77 4.57 -16.66 4.99
C VAL A 77 4.77 -17.86 4.08
N ASP A 78 3.73 -18.24 3.35
CA ASP A 78 3.83 -19.28 2.32
C ASP A 78 4.13 -18.61 0.97
N VAL A 79 5.15 -19.12 0.27
CA VAL A 79 5.52 -18.73 -1.10
C VAL A 79 5.01 -19.81 -2.05
N TYR A 80 4.16 -19.43 -2.99
CA TYR A 80 3.49 -20.33 -3.93
C TYR A 80 4.23 -20.46 -5.27
N GLU A 81 3.83 -21.39 -6.12
CA GLU A 81 4.38 -21.50 -7.49
C GLU A 81 3.87 -20.38 -8.40
N GLU A 82 2.60 -20.01 -8.24
CA GLU A 82 1.95 -18.97 -9.04
C GLU A 82 1.39 -17.86 -8.15
N GLY A 83 1.48 -16.63 -8.64
CA GLY A 83 0.89 -15.45 -8.04
C GLY A 83 -0.63 -15.40 -8.12
N ASP A 84 -1.16 -14.21 -7.89
CA ASP A 84 -2.59 -13.96 -8.06
C ASP A 84 -2.94 -13.81 -9.53
N ARG A 85 -4.13 -14.31 -9.90
CA ARG A 85 -4.69 -14.06 -11.23
C ARG A 85 -5.41 -12.72 -11.27
N LEU A 86 -5.47 -12.15 -12.47
CA LEU A 86 -6.24 -10.94 -12.75
C LEU A 86 -7.68 -11.12 -12.24
N GLN A 87 -8.14 -10.16 -11.43
CA GLN A 87 -9.46 -10.22 -10.82
C GLN A 87 -10.46 -9.47 -11.69
N ALA A 88 -11.54 -10.16 -12.07
CA ALA A 88 -12.70 -9.51 -12.68
C ALA A 88 -13.35 -8.56 -11.67
N ASN A 89 -13.94 -7.48 -12.17
CA ASN A 89 -14.77 -6.60 -11.35
C ASN A 89 -15.99 -7.39 -10.83
N GLN A 90 -16.23 -7.34 -9.52
CA GLN A 90 -17.30 -8.07 -8.82
C GLN A 90 -18.52 -7.16 -8.52
N GLY A 91 -18.69 -6.06 -9.27
CA GLY A 91 -19.76 -5.07 -9.06
C GLY A 91 -19.53 -4.15 -7.85
N ARG A 92 -18.29 -4.11 -7.34
CA ARG A 92 -17.83 -3.21 -6.27
C ARG A 92 -16.37 -2.89 -6.49
N VAL A 93 -15.90 -1.74 -6.00
CA VAL A 93 -14.49 -1.33 -6.18
C VAL A 93 -13.52 -2.36 -5.60
N TRP A 94 -13.67 -2.69 -4.31
CA TRP A 94 -13.01 -3.86 -3.71
C TRP A 94 -13.73 -4.34 -2.44
N THR A 95 -13.57 -5.63 -2.13
CA THR A 95 -14.04 -6.20 -0.86
C THR A 95 -12.94 -6.07 0.22
N PRO A 96 -13.23 -5.46 1.39
CA PRO A 96 -12.30 -5.47 2.51
C PRO A 96 -12.14 -6.87 3.11
N HIS A 97 -10.90 -7.25 3.41
CA HIS A 97 -10.54 -8.49 4.11
C HIS A 97 -9.68 -8.24 5.34
N ARG A 98 -9.24 -6.99 5.54
CA ARG A 98 -8.45 -6.54 6.69
C ARG A 98 -9.14 -5.38 7.38
N LYS A 99 -8.62 -5.00 8.55
CA LYS A 99 -9.08 -3.85 9.34
C LYS A 99 -7.93 -2.88 9.55
N TRP A 100 -8.26 -1.60 9.67
CA TRP A 100 -7.31 -0.63 10.20
C TRP A 100 -6.98 -1.00 11.64
N THR A 101 -5.69 -1.14 11.90
CA THR A 101 -5.11 -1.35 13.23
C THR A 101 -3.95 -0.39 13.36
N ARG A 102 -3.49 -0.13 14.58
CA ARG A 102 -2.29 0.70 14.80
C ARG A 102 -1.08 0.18 14.04
N GLY A 103 -0.94 -1.14 13.89
CA GLY A 103 0.13 -1.73 13.07
C GLY A 103 0.00 -1.40 11.58
N ILE A 104 -1.22 -1.48 11.03
CA ILE A 104 -1.47 -1.13 9.62
C ILE A 104 -1.32 0.37 9.37
N GLU A 105 -1.69 1.23 10.33
CA GLU A 105 -1.43 2.67 10.28
C GLU A 105 0.07 2.97 10.27
N ASN A 106 0.84 2.27 11.09
CA ASN A 106 2.29 2.44 11.11
C ASN A 106 2.92 2.05 9.76
N VAL A 107 2.49 0.95 9.15
CA VAL A 107 2.97 0.56 7.81
C VAL A 107 2.50 1.54 6.73
N TYR A 108 1.32 2.16 6.88
CA TYR A 108 0.87 3.24 5.99
C TYR A 108 1.79 4.47 6.09
N ALA A 109 2.18 4.87 7.30
CA ALA A 109 3.12 5.97 7.49
C ALA A 109 4.47 5.68 6.82
N LEU A 110 5.01 4.46 6.96
CA LEU A 110 6.24 4.04 6.28
C LEU A 110 6.11 4.02 4.76
N PHE A 111 4.95 3.60 4.24
CA PHE A 111 4.66 3.67 2.81
C PHE A 111 4.71 5.12 2.31
N ILE A 112 4.08 6.06 3.01
CA ILE A 112 4.13 7.48 2.64
C ILE A 112 5.56 8.03 2.73
N GLU A 113 6.26 7.77 3.85
CA GLU A 113 7.64 8.19 4.03
C GLU A 113 8.52 7.72 2.86
N ARG A 114 8.49 6.41 2.55
CA ARG A 114 9.33 5.85 1.48
C ARG A 114 8.93 6.34 0.10
N LEU A 115 7.64 6.53 -0.17
CA LEU A 115 7.15 7.01 -1.46
C LEU A 115 7.70 8.40 -1.79
N PHE A 116 7.89 9.25 -0.79
CA PHE A 116 8.39 10.62 -0.97
C PHE A 116 9.87 10.81 -0.57
N ASP A 117 10.58 9.72 -0.25
CA ASP A 117 11.98 9.71 0.19
C ASP A 117 12.95 9.90 -0.99
N HIS A 118 12.90 11.09 -1.58
CA HIS A 118 13.77 11.54 -2.64
C HIS A 118 14.76 12.61 -2.13
N PRO A 119 15.90 12.82 -2.82
CA PRO A 119 16.77 13.96 -2.55
C PRO A 119 15.99 15.28 -2.52
N LEU A 120 16.37 16.18 -1.60
CA LEU A 120 15.79 17.52 -1.50
C LEU A 120 16.26 18.38 -2.68
N ASP A 121 15.50 18.35 -3.77
CA ASP A 121 15.66 19.17 -4.97
C ASP A 121 14.29 19.69 -5.46
N ASP A 122 14.28 20.45 -6.55
CA ASP A 122 13.06 21.07 -7.09
C ASP A 122 12.22 20.11 -7.95
N ARG A 123 12.34 18.79 -7.75
CA ARG A 123 11.59 17.82 -8.56
C ARG A 123 10.09 17.94 -8.32
N THR A 124 9.35 17.71 -9.40
CA THR A 124 7.90 17.58 -9.39
C THR A 124 7.50 16.40 -10.25
N TRP A 125 6.40 15.73 -9.88
CA TRP A 125 5.76 14.75 -10.75
C TRP A 125 4.54 15.39 -11.43
N PRO A 126 4.32 15.14 -12.73
CA PRO A 126 3.17 15.69 -13.44
C PRO A 126 1.84 15.08 -12.96
N ASN A 127 1.87 13.90 -12.33
CA ASN A 127 0.70 13.24 -11.75
C ASN A 127 1.12 12.18 -10.71
N LEU A 128 0.16 11.66 -9.95
CA LEU A 128 0.41 10.64 -8.94
C LEU A 128 0.77 9.28 -9.54
N THR A 129 0.29 8.94 -10.75
CA THR A 129 0.63 7.67 -11.42
C THR A 129 2.14 7.53 -11.59
N GLU A 130 2.85 8.57 -12.03
CA GLU A 130 4.30 8.52 -12.22
C GLU A 130 5.07 8.27 -10.93
N LEU A 131 4.64 8.91 -9.84
CA LEU A 131 5.22 8.68 -8.51
C LEU A 131 4.99 7.23 -8.04
N LEU A 132 3.78 6.71 -8.24
CA LEU A 132 3.46 5.32 -7.88
C LEU A 132 4.16 4.27 -8.75
N ALA A 133 4.54 4.62 -9.99
CA ALA A 133 5.26 3.73 -10.90
C ALA A 133 6.75 3.56 -10.53
N ASP A 134 7.30 4.40 -9.66
CA ASP A 134 8.68 4.23 -9.17
C ASP A 134 8.77 3.03 -8.21
N ARG A 135 9.19 1.88 -8.75
CA ARG A 135 9.39 0.64 -7.98
C ARG A 135 10.35 0.81 -6.79
N SER A 136 11.32 1.72 -6.88
CA SER A 136 12.31 1.88 -5.82
C SER A 136 11.72 2.59 -4.58
N HIS A 137 10.74 3.47 -4.77
CA HIS A 137 10.09 4.24 -3.69
C HIS A 137 8.70 3.71 -3.33
N ASN A 138 8.01 3.02 -4.23
CA ASN A 138 6.72 2.41 -3.94
C ASN A 138 6.87 0.99 -3.36
N LEU A 139 6.83 0.89 -2.01
CA LEU A 139 6.87 -0.39 -1.28
C LEU A 139 5.77 -1.39 -1.69
N LEU A 140 4.67 -0.91 -2.29
CA LEU A 140 3.54 -1.71 -2.75
C LEU A 140 3.50 -1.87 -4.29
N TYR A 141 4.55 -1.47 -5.02
CA TYR A 141 4.63 -1.66 -6.47
C TYR A 141 4.39 -3.13 -6.86
N GLY A 142 3.49 -3.42 -7.80
CA GLY A 142 3.14 -4.77 -8.23
C GLY A 142 2.52 -5.67 -7.14
N TYR A 143 2.04 -5.12 -6.02
CA TYR A 143 1.50 -5.90 -4.91
C TYR A 143 0.35 -6.85 -5.35
N LEU A 144 -0.49 -6.47 -6.32
CA LEU A 144 -1.58 -7.32 -6.79
C LEU A 144 -1.18 -8.28 -7.91
N GLY A 145 0.06 -8.18 -8.43
CA GLY A 145 0.56 -9.00 -9.54
C GLY A 145 -0.18 -8.74 -10.86
N GLN A 146 -0.74 -7.54 -11.06
CA GLN A 146 -1.62 -7.23 -12.20
C GLN A 146 -1.07 -6.13 -13.10
N GLY A 147 0.17 -5.67 -12.90
CA GLY A 147 0.72 -4.50 -13.61
C GLY A 147 -0.17 -3.29 -13.40
N GLU A 148 -0.60 -3.11 -12.15
CA GLU A 148 -1.66 -2.18 -11.81
C GLU A 148 -1.20 -0.72 -11.89
N GLU A 149 0.04 -0.41 -11.51
CA GLU A 149 0.58 0.94 -11.54
C GLU A 149 0.52 1.54 -12.96
N GLU A 150 0.85 0.75 -13.98
CA GLU A 150 0.85 1.18 -15.39
C GLU A 150 -0.55 1.37 -15.98
N LYS A 151 -1.58 0.83 -15.32
CA LYS A 151 -2.99 0.87 -15.76
C LYS A 151 -3.78 1.99 -15.10
N LEU A 152 -3.19 2.66 -14.10
CA LEU A 152 -3.84 3.73 -13.36
C LEU A 152 -3.56 5.09 -13.98
N ALA A 153 -4.58 5.94 -14.02
CA ALA A 153 -4.45 7.35 -14.40
C ALA A 153 -4.94 8.20 -13.23
N LEU A 154 -4.05 8.54 -12.30
CA LEU A 154 -4.37 9.27 -11.07
C LEU A 154 -3.75 10.67 -11.10
N GLN A 155 -4.61 11.68 -11.07
CA GLN A 155 -4.22 13.08 -11.10
C GLN A 155 -5.01 13.87 -10.04
N PRO A 156 -4.76 13.61 -8.74
CA PRO A 156 -5.39 14.36 -7.68
C PRO A 156 -4.89 15.81 -7.65
N ASP A 157 -5.72 16.73 -7.16
CA ASP A 157 -5.26 18.04 -6.72
C ASP A 157 -4.71 17.99 -5.28
N CYS A 158 -4.42 19.15 -4.68
CA CYS A 158 -3.87 19.22 -3.33
C CYS A 158 -4.85 18.77 -2.24
N ALA A 159 -6.16 18.88 -2.45
CA ALA A 159 -7.18 18.41 -1.52
C ALA A 159 -7.40 16.89 -1.65
N ASP A 160 -7.32 16.38 -2.88
CA ASP A 160 -7.57 14.98 -3.19
C ASP A 160 -6.41 14.06 -2.86
N LEU A 161 -5.17 14.56 -2.96
CA LEU A 161 -3.94 13.75 -2.80
C LEU A 161 -3.93 12.85 -1.55
N PRO A 162 -4.20 13.35 -0.33
CA PRO A 162 -4.22 12.47 0.85
C PRO A 162 -5.27 11.36 0.76
N TYR A 163 -6.43 11.63 0.16
CA TYR A 163 -7.48 10.62 -0.03
C TYR A 163 -7.10 9.60 -1.09
N PHE A 164 -6.45 10.03 -2.18
CA PHE A 164 -5.94 9.13 -3.22
C PHE A 164 -4.88 8.17 -2.66
N LEU A 165 -3.90 8.69 -1.93
CA LEU A 165 -2.86 7.89 -1.30
C LEU A 165 -3.45 6.88 -0.30
N ARG A 166 -4.42 7.32 0.49
CA ARG A 166 -5.12 6.46 1.47
C ARG A 166 -5.97 5.39 0.78
N ALA A 167 -6.71 5.76 -0.26
CA ALA A 167 -7.53 4.83 -1.05
C ALA A 167 -6.65 3.80 -1.77
N TYR A 168 -5.55 4.23 -2.39
CA TYR A 168 -4.58 3.35 -3.04
C TYR A 168 -4.03 2.30 -2.05
N TYR A 169 -3.52 2.74 -0.91
CA TYR A 169 -3.01 1.82 0.11
C TYR A 169 -4.10 0.87 0.63
N ALA A 170 -5.30 1.40 0.88
CA ALA A 170 -6.44 0.62 1.35
C ALA A 170 -6.87 -0.44 0.34
N TRP A 171 -6.94 -0.08 -0.94
CA TRP A 171 -7.27 -0.98 -2.02
C TRP A 171 -6.25 -2.11 -2.14
N LYS A 172 -4.94 -1.76 -2.19
CA LYS A 172 -3.85 -2.74 -2.30
C LYS A 172 -3.91 -3.75 -1.16
N LEU A 173 -4.10 -3.31 0.09
CA LEU A 173 -4.15 -4.18 1.26
C LEU A 173 -5.54 -4.71 1.65
N ARG A 174 -6.58 -4.43 0.87
CA ARG A 174 -7.98 -4.84 1.14
C ARG A 174 -8.49 -4.34 2.49
N LEU A 175 -8.24 -3.07 2.79
CA LEU A 175 -8.75 -2.36 3.96
C LEU A 175 -10.03 -1.61 3.62
N PRO A 176 -10.92 -1.34 4.59
CA PRO A 176 -12.06 -0.47 4.37
C PRO A 176 -11.60 0.97 4.10
N PHE A 177 -12.30 1.68 3.22
CA PHE A 177 -12.09 3.09 2.92
C PHE A 177 -13.44 3.78 2.80
N ALA A 178 -13.56 4.93 3.46
CA ALA A 178 -14.78 5.73 3.42
C ALA A 178 -14.46 7.21 3.60
N TYR A 179 -15.31 8.07 3.04
CA TYR A 179 -15.22 9.51 3.14
C TYR A 179 -16.62 10.12 3.12
N ARG A 180 -16.72 11.40 3.49
CA ARG A 180 -17.93 12.19 3.29
C ARG A 180 -17.73 13.05 2.06
N HIS A 181 -18.73 13.08 1.20
CA HIS A 181 -18.75 14.03 0.11
C HIS A 181 -18.95 15.44 0.70
N CYS A 182 -18.05 16.36 0.38
CA CYS A 182 -18.12 17.75 0.80
C CYS A 182 -17.99 18.63 -0.44
N ASN A 183 -18.83 19.66 -0.54
CA ASN A 183 -18.61 20.68 -1.56
C ASN A 183 -17.59 21.73 -1.10
N ARG A 184 -17.09 22.51 -2.06
CA ARG A 184 -16.14 23.61 -1.82
C ARG A 184 -16.74 24.90 -1.24
N GLY A 185 -18.03 24.91 -0.89
CA GLY A 185 -18.76 26.15 -0.63
C GLY A 185 -18.89 27.05 -1.87
N PHE A 186 -19.55 28.19 -1.71
CA PHE A 186 -19.69 29.22 -2.74
C PHE A 186 -19.70 30.60 -2.08
N GLU A 187 -19.61 31.68 -2.86
CA GLU A 187 -19.69 33.04 -2.31
C GLU A 187 -20.94 33.22 -1.43
N GLY A 188 -20.73 33.64 -0.17
CA GLY A 188 -21.81 33.80 0.81
C GLY A 188 -22.37 32.50 1.40
N LYS A 189 -21.83 31.33 1.06
CA LYS A 189 -22.29 30.03 1.57
C LYS A 189 -21.12 29.13 1.98
N ALA A 190 -21.06 28.81 3.27
CA ALA A 190 -20.05 27.90 3.80
C ALA A 190 -20.12 26.51 3.14
N PRO A 191 -18.98 25.80 3.05
CA PRO A 191 -18.93 24.39 2.66
C PRO A 191 -19.89 23.55 3.49
N TYR A 192 -20.45 22.51 2.88
CA TYR A 192 -21.19 21.49 3.63
C TYR A 192 -20.81 20.10 3.15
N CYS A 193 -20.90 19.15 4.08
CA CYS A 193 -20.69 17.73 3.82
C CYS A 193 -22.00 16.98 3.93
N ASP A 194 -22.20 16.00 3.05
CA ASP A 194 -23.36 15.14 3.05
C ASP A 194 -23.38 14.22 4.27
N ARG A 195 -24.59 13.84 4.67
CA ARG A 195 -24.79 12.86 5.76
C ARG A 195 -24.46 11.44 5.32
N GLU A 196 -24.60 11.15 4.02
CA GLU A 196 -24.22 9.89 3.43
C GLU A 196 -22.70 9.70 3.48
N VAL A 197 -22.27 8.46 3.68
CA VAL A 197 -20.88 8.07 3.68
C VAL A 197 -20.64 7.34 2.36
N HIS A 198 -19.66 7.81 1.60
CA HIS A 198 -19.20 7.15 0.39
C HIS A 198 -18.06 6.21 0.77
N ASP A 199 -18.03 5.02 0.19
CA ASP A 199 -17.04 4.00 0.55
C ASP A 199 -16.62 3.13 -0.64
N ASN A 200 -15.69 2.22 -0.36
CA ASN A 200 -15.13 1.30 -1.35
C ASN A 200 -16.08 0.16 -1.78
N LEU A 201 -17.28 0.08 -1.22
CA LEU A 201 -18.30 -0.87 -1.63
C LEU A 201 -19.20 -0.32 -2.74
N ALA A 202 -18.99 0.93 -3.15
CA ALA A 202 -19.65 1.53 -4.30
C ALA A 202 -19.55 0.63 -5.55
N THR A 203 -20.66 0.56 -6.30
CA THR A 203 -20.72 -0.17 -7.56
C THR A 203 -20.10 0.66 -8.68
N ILE A 204 -19.23 0.01 -9.47
CA ILE A 204 -18.61 0.58 -10.67
C ILE A 204 -18.99 -0.33 -11.83
N ASP A 205 -19.88 0.14 -12.69
CA ASP A 205 -20.36 -0.60 -13.86
C ASP A 205 -19.51 -0.31 -15.10
N GLY A 206 -19.57 -1.19 -16.10
CA GLY A 206 -18.88 -0.96 -17.38
C GLY A 206 -17.36 -1.17 -17.37
N VAL A 207 -16.75 -1.48 -16.22
CA VAL A 207 -15.32 -1.79 -16.10
C VAL A 207 -15.09 -3.27 -15.82
N GLY A 208 -14.32 -3.93 -16.68
CA GLY A 208 -14.11 -5.38 -16.62
C GLY A 208 -13.11 -5.87 -15.57
N THR A 209 -12.22 -5.00 -15.09
CA THR A 209 -11.14 -5.38 -14.16
C THR A 209 -11.23 -4.62 -12.85
N GLU A 210 -10.73 -5.24 -11.77
CA GLU A 210 -10.69 -4.57 -10.48
C GLU A 210 -9.77 -3.33 -10.48
N VAL A 211 -8.62 -3.40 -11.17
CA VAL A 211 -7.71 -2.25 -11.32
C VAL A 211 -8.41 -1.07 -11.99
N GLY A 212 -9.17 -1.33 -13.05
CA GLY A 212 -9.97 -0.31 -13.69
C GLY A 212 -11.05 0.24 -12.77
N ALA A 213 -11.75 -0.63 -12.02
CA ALA A 213 -12.80 -0.20 -11.09
C ALA A 213 -12.25 0.73 -10.01
N PHE A 214 -11.07 0.42 -9.45
CA PHE A 214 -10.36 1.31 -8.53
C PHE A 214 -9.97 2.65 -9.18
N GLY A 215 -9.40 2.61 -10.39
CA GLY A 215 -9.03 3.83 -11.13
C GLY A 215 -10.23 4.72 -11.47
N GLU A 216 -11.40 4.14 -11.73
CA GLU A 216 -12.64 4.88 -11.91
C GLU A 216 -13.14 5.47 -10.60
N PHE A 217 -13.21 4.67 -9.54
CA PHE A 217 -13.61 5.14 -8.22
C PHE A 217 -12.75 6.32 -7.73
N ALA A 218 -11.43 6.24 -7.88
CA ALA A 218 -10.54 7.34 -7.48
C ALA A 218 -10.84 8.63 -8.24
N ARG A 219 -10.97 8.56 -9.58
CA ARG A 219 -11.18 9.74 -10.43
C ARG A 219 -12.59 10.32 -10.37
N ASN A 220 -13.60 9.48 -10.31
CA ASN A 220 -14.98 9.92 -10.47
C ASN A 220 -15.71 10.08 -9.14
N ASN A 221 -15.29 9.35 -8.10
CA ASN A 221 -15.95 9.40 -6.80
C ASN A 221 -15.10 10.18 -5.81
N VAL A 222 -13.83 9.80 -5.62
CA VAL A 222 -12.97 10.44 -4.61
C VAL A 222 -12.67 11.88 -5.01
N ALA A 223 -12.08 12.14 -6.18
CA ALA A 223 -11.71 13.50 -6.60
C ALA A 223 -12.90 14.46 -6.67
N ASN A 224 -14.08 13.97 -7.07
CA ASN A 224 -15.28 14.81 -7.15
C ASN A 224 -16.00 14.98 -5.80
N GLY A 225 -15.51 14.36 -4.73
CA GLY A 225 -16.21 14.39 -3.44
C GLY A 225 -15.39 14.83 -2.25
N VAL A 226 -14.06 14.91 -2.36
CA VAL A 226 -13.19 15.34 -1.25
C VAL A 226 -12.68 16.75 -1.46
N HIS A 227 -13.58 17.73 -1.50
CA HIS A 227 -13.16 19.12 -1.64
C HIS A 227 -12.74 19.73 -0.31
N SER A 228 -11.66 20.52 -0.35
CA SER A 228 -11.43 21.58 0.65
C SER A 228 -12.31 22.77 0.27
N GLY A 229 -12.99 23.33 1.28
CA GLY A 229 -13.81 24.52 1.12
C GLY A 229 -13.19 25.74 1.80
#